data_AF-A0AAC9USV9-F1
#
_entry.id   AF-A0AAC9USV9-F1
#
_cell.length_a   1.000
_cell.length_b   1.000
_cell.length_c   1.000
_cell.angle_alpha   90.00
_cell.angle_beta   90.00
_cell.angle_gamma   90.00
#
_symmetry.space_group_name_H-M   'P 1'
#
loop_
_entity.id
_entity.type
_entity.pdbx_description
1 polymer ?
#
loop_
_entity_poly.entity_id
_entity_poly.type
_entity_poly.pdbx_seq_one_letter_code
_entity_poly.pdbx_strand_id
1 'polypeptide(L)'
;MFRIIYKKMSLLFELLLYLSTKYREQISSKFSMSNKEIEQMSKIIDFISRNFTQGILLKDVAKSLGYSEGYFSRLFKKNMGMIYYKYLNIIRLSAAYSDMKYINKSLVEFTLDCRFKDY
;
A
#
# COMPACT_ATOMS: atom_id res chain seq x y z
N MET A 1 17.22 15.18 -26.81
CA MET A 1 16.89 14.47 -25.55
C MET A 1 15.39 14.40 -25.31
N PHE A 2 14.67 15.54 -25.23
CA PHE A 2 13.22 15.61 -24.97
C PHE A 2 12.34 14.79 -25.94
N ARG A 3 12.58 14.87 -27.25
CA ARG A 3 11.80 14.13 -28.27
C ARG A 3 11.83 12.60 -28.09
N ILE A 4 12.94 12.05 -27.60
CA ILE A 4 13.08 10.61 -27.32
C ILE A 4 12.27 10.24 -26.06
N ILE A 5 12.29 11.11 -25.04
CA ILE A 5 11.53 10.91 -23.80
C ILE A 5 10.02 10.90 -24.10
N TYR A 6 9.50 11.88 -24.83
CA TYR A 6 8.09 11.93 -25.19
C TYR A 6 7.64 10.75 -26.03
N LYS A 7 8.48 10.26 -26.96
CA LYS A 7 8.18 9.06 -27.76
C LYS A 7 8.13 7.80 -26.91
N LYS A 8 9.05 7.64 -25.94
CA LYS A 8 8.99 6.52 -24.99
C LYS A 8 7.75 6.61 -24.10
N MET A 9 7.41 7.81 -23.64
CA MET A 9 6.23 8.05 -22.79
C MET A 9 4.93 7.76 -23.53
N SER A 10 4.82 8.15 -24.81
CA SER A 10 3.63 7.86 -25.62
C SER A 10 3.45 6.37 -25.86
N LEU A 11 4.54 5.65 -26.19
CA LEU A 11 4.53 4.20 -26.35
C LEU A 11 4.15 3.47 -25.06
N LEU A 12 4.65 3.95 -23.91
CA LEU A 12 4.25 3.43 -22.61
C LEU A 12 2.76 3.63 -22.34
N PHE A 13 2.24 4.83 -22.62
CA PHE A 13 0.84 5.13 -22.39
C PHE A 13 -0.08 4.30 -23.29
N GLU A 14 0.28 4.13 -24.56
CA GLU A 14 -0.44 3.29 -25.52
C GLU A 14 -0.44 1.82 -25.10
N LEU A 15 0.70 1.30 -24.63
CA LEU A 15 0.79 -0.04 -24.07
C LEU A 15 -0.10 -0.20 -22.83
N LEU A 16 -0.08 0.76 -21.91
CA LEU A 16 -0.93 0.73 -20.72
C LEU A 16 -2.42 0.77 -21.09
N LEU A 17 -2.81 1.59 -22.06
CA LEU A 17 -4.18 1.63 -22.57
C LEU A 17 -4.60 0.29 -23.19
N TYR A 18 -3.74 -0.30 -24.03
CA TYR A 18 -3.99 -1.61 -24.63
C TYR A 18 -4.17 -2.71 -23.57
N LEU A 19 -3.29 -2.76 -22.57
CA LEU A 19 -3.41 -3.71 -21.47
C LEU A 19 -4.68 -3.45 -20.66
N SER A 20 -4.96 -2.19 -20.30
CA SER A 20 -6.14 -1.83 -19.50
C SER A 20 -7.46 -2.19 -20.17
N THR A 21 -7.52 -2.12 -21.51
CA THR A 21 -8.71 -2.46 -22.28
C THR A 21 -8.84 -3.96 -22.48
N LYS A 22 -7.76 -4.65 -22.86
CA LYS A 22 -7.74 -6.10 -23.07
C LYS A 22 -8.05 -6.89 -21.79
N TYR A 23 -7.56 -6.43 -20.64
CA TYR A 23 -7.79 -7.10 -19.36
C TYR A 23 -9.00 -6.57 -18.59
N ARG A 24 -9.73 -5.57 -19.13
CA ARG A 24 -10.91 -4.97 -18.47
C ARG A 24 -11.97 -6.01 -18.11
N GLU A 25 -12.31 -6.90 -19.05
CA GLU A 25 -13.36 -7.90 -18.88
C GLU A 25 -12.93 -9.07 -17.97
N GLN A 26 -11.64 -9.43 -18.00
CA GLN A 26 -11.07 -10.41 -17.07
C GLN A 26 -10.98 -9.85 -15.64
N ILE A 27 -10.69 -8.56 -15.49
CA ILE A 27 -10.68 -7.88 -14.20
C ILE A 27 -12.12 -7.70 -13.70
N SER A 28 -13.08 -7.27 -14.53
CA SER A 28 -14.46 -7.07 -14.10
C SER A 28 -15.14 -8.36 -13.65
N SER A 29 -14.87 -9.48 -14.32
CA SER A 29 -15.41 -10.80 -13.95
C SER A 29 -14.75 -11.40 -12.70
N LYS A 30 -13.47 -11.07 -12.44
CA LYS A 30 -12.69 -11.62 -11.30
C LYS A 30 -12.71 -10.72 -10.06
N PHE A 31 -12.92 -9.41 -10.23
CA PHE A 31 -12.97 -8.37 -9.20
C PHE A 31 -14.32 -7.64 -9.19
N SER A 32 -15.43 -8.33 -9.49
CA SER A 32 -16.79 -7.82 -9.31
C SER A 32 -17.11 -7.61 -7.82
N MET A 33 -16.41 -6.69 -7.18
CA MET A 33 -16.78 -6.18 -5.86
C MET A 33 -17.97 -5.24 -6.04
N SER A 34 -19.03 -5.51 -5.29
CA SER A 34 -20.10 -4.55 -5.09
C SER A 34 -19.55 -3.26 -4.47
N ASN A 35 -20.23 -2.13 -4.71
CA ASN A 35 -19.88 -0.85 -4.07
C ASN A 35 -19.78 -0.97 -2.54
N LYS A 36 -20.60 -1.86 -1.94
CA LYS A 36 -20.58 -2.16 -0.51
C LYS A 36 -19.28 -2.85 -0.07
N GLU A 37 -18.77 -3.81 -0.85
CA GLU A 37 -17.49 -4.47 -0.56
C GLU A 37 -16.31 -3.50 -0.70
N ILE A 38 -16.37 -2.56 -1.66
CA ILE A 38 -15.34 -1.52 -1.83
C ILE A 38 -15.30 -0.61 -0.60
N GLU A 39 -16.46 -0.13 -0.15
CA GLU A 39 -16.57 0.71 1.04
C GLU A 39 -16.09 -0.02 2.31
N GLN A 40 -16.45 -1.30 2.46
CA GLN A 40 -15.98 -2.13 3.56
C GLN A 40 -14.47 -2.33 3.54
N MET A 41 -13.88 -2.58 2.37
CA MET A 41 -12.43 -2.69 2.24
C MET A 41 -11.72 -1.38 2.54
N SER A 42 -12.28 -0.25 2.14
CA SER A 42 -11.75 1.08 2.49
C SER A 42 -11.69 1.25 4.01
N LYS A 43 -12.77 0.93 4.73
CA LYS A 43 -12.81 0.99 6.21
C LYS A 43 -11.76 0.08 6.85
N ILE A 44 -11.54 -1.12 6.29
CA ILE A 44 -10.50 -2.05 6.77
C ILE A 44 -9.10 -1.42 6.60
N ILE A 45 -8.80 -0.90 5.41
CA ILE A 45 -7.50 -0.29 5.10
C ILE A 45 -7.25 0.90 6.03
N ASP A 46 -8.24 1.77 6.20
CA ASP A 46 -8.18 2.92 7.08
C ASP A 46 -7.91 2.53 8.54
N PHE A 47 -8.61 1.49 9.03
CA PHE A 47 -8.38 0.99 10.38
C PHE A 47 -6.95 0.50 10.57
N ILE A 48 -6.42 -0.26 9.60
CA ILE A 48 -5.04 -0.77 9.64
C ILE A 48 -4.04 0.40 9.59
N SER A 49 -4.25 1.36 8.69
CA SER A 49 -3.39 2.53 8.52
C SER A 49 -3.28 3.38 9.79
N ARG A 50 -4.36 3.50 10.57
CA ARG A 50 -4.35 4.27 11.82
C ARG A 50 -3.78 3.51 13.02
N ASN A 51 -3.82 2.18 12.99
CA ASN A 51 -3.54 1.36 14.17
C ASN A 51 -2.39 0.35 13.99
N PHE A 52 -1.67 0.35 12.86
CA PHE A 52 -0.62 -0.64 12.58
C PHE A 52 0.48 -0.68 13.66
N THR A 53 0.70 0.42 14.38
CA THR A 53 1.67 0.55 15.48
C THR A 53 1.22 -0.09 16.79
N GLN A 54 -0.09 -0.28 17.02
CA GLN A 54 -0.66 -0.68 18.32
C GLN A 54 -0.75 -2.19 18.53
N GLY A 55 0.04 -3.00 17.83
CA GLY A 55 0.00 -4.45 17.99
C GLY A 55 -1.34 -5.10 17.58
N ILE A 56 -2.12 -4.46 16.70
CA ILE A 56 -3.43 -4.96 16.27
C ILE A 56 -3.35 -6.39 15.70
N LEU A 57 -4.31 -7.22 16.10
CA LEU A 57 -4.50 -8.58 15.61
C LEU A 57 -5.70 -8.65 14.65
N LEU A 58 -5.75 -9.75 13.90
CA LEU A 58 -6.85 -10.06 12.99
C LEU A 58 -8.22 -9.99 13.68
N LYS A 59 -8.29 -10.52 14.92
CA LYS A 59 -9.50 -10.51 15.76
C LYS A 59 -10.01 -9.10 16.06
N ASP A 60 -9.11 -8.14 16.20
CA ASP A 60 -9.48 -6.77 16.58
C ASP A 60 -10.15 -6.05 15.40
N VAL A 61 -9.61 -6.26 14.19
CA VAL A 61 -10.20 -5.75 12.94
C VAL A 61 -11.50 -6.48 12.60
N ALA A 62 -11.56 -7.79 12.81
CA ALA A 62 -12.78 -8.56 12.59
C ALA A 62 -13.90 -8.08 13.53
N LYS A 63 -13.60 -7.88 14.82
CA LYS A 63 -14.55 -7.41 15.83
C LYS A 63 -15.04 -5.99 15.56
N SER A 64 -14.17 -5.07 15.10
CA SER A 64 -14.57 -3.70 14.79
C SER A 64 -15.58 -3.60 13.63
N LEU A 65 -15.67 -4.65 12.81
CA LEU A 65 -16.58 -4.76 11.68
C LEU A 65 -17.76 -5.69 11.94
N GLY A 66 -17.86 -6.28 13.13
CA GLY A 66 -18.91 -7.26 13.46
C GLY A 66 -18.76 -8.60 12.75
N TYR A 67 -17.53 -8.97 12.34
CA TYR A 67 -17.24 -10.20 11.62
C TYR A 67 -16.60 -11.27 12.50
N SER A 68 -16.82 -12.53 12.14
CA SER A 68 -16.00 -13.62 12.64
C SER A 68 -14.61 -13.58 12.02
N GLU A 69 -13.59 -14.01 12.76
CA GLU A 69 -12.20 -14.05 12.29
C GLU A 69 -12.05 -14.88 11.00
N GLY A 70 -12.74 -16.01 10.93
CA GLY A 70 -12.71 -16.88 9.75
C GLY A 70 -13.33 -16.22 8.51
N TYR A 71 -14.43 -15.49 8.68
CA TYR A 71 -15.04 -14.74 7.58
C TYR A 71 -14.11 -13.60 7.12
N PHE A 72 -13.58 -12.81 8.06
CA PHE A 72 -12.66 -11.72 7.76
C PHE A 72 -11.39 -12.21 7.05
N SER A 73 -10.79 -13.32 7.51
CA SER A 73 -9.58 -13.89 6.88
C SER A 73 -9.82 -14.27 5.42
N ARG A 74 -10.96 -14.92 5.12
CA ARG A 74 -11.33 -15.28 3.74
C ARG A 74 -11.63 -14.05 2.89
N LEU A 75 -12.40 -13.11 3.43
CA LEU A 75 -12.76 -11.85 2.77
C LEU A 75 -11.50 -11.05 2.42
N PHE A 76 -10.63 -10.81 3.41
CA PHE A 76 -9.41 -10.05 3.24
C PHE A 76 -8.49 -10.71 2.21
N LYS A 77 -8.28 -12.03 2.29
CA LYS A 77 -7.45 -12.76 1.32
C LYS A 77 -8.03 -12.72 -0.10
N LYS A 78 -9.35 -12.84 -0.24
CA LYS A 78 -10.04 -12.74 -1.53
C LYS A 78 -9.84 -11.36 -2.15
N ASN A 79 -10.00 -10.29 -1.38
CA ASN A 79 -10.01 -8.93 -1.89
C ASN A 79 -8.60 -8.33 -2.05
N MET A 80 -7.68 -8.63 -1.14
CA MET A 80 -6.28 -8.12 -1.17
C MET A 80 -5.29 -9.05 -1.87
N GLY A 81 -5.68 -10.29 -2.19
CA GLY A 81 -4.79 -11.30 -2.75
C GLY A 81 -3.71 -11.80 -1.78
N MET A 82 -3.73 -11.36 -0.52
CA MET A 82 -2.77 -11.76 0.51
C MET A 82 -3.42 -11.84 1.88
N ILE A 83 -2.77 -12.58 2.79
CA ILE A 83 -3.28 -12.77 4.14
C ILE A 83 -2.98 -11.52 4.99
N TYR A 84 -3.90 -11.18 5.88
CA TYR A 84 -3.85 -9.99 6.74
C TYR A 84 -2.50 -9.74 7.41
N TYR A 85 -1.89 -10.75 8.05
CA TYR A 85 -0.61 -10.57 8.76
C TYR A 85 0.53 -10.15 7.81
N LYS A 86 0.52 -10.64 6.57
CA LYS A 86 1.52 -10.26 5.56
C LYS A 86 1.36 -8.80 5.18
N TYR A 87 0.12 -8.36 4.97
CA TYR A 87 -0.19 -6.96 4.67
C TYR A 87 0.22 -6.02 5.82
N LEU A 88 -0.12 -6.38 7.07
CA LEU A 88 0.26 -5.61 8.25
C LEU A 88 1.78 -5.48 8.40
N ASN A 89 2.52 -6.56 8.16
CA ASN A 89 3.98 -6.54 8.21
C ASN A 89 4.60 -5.67 7.10
N ILE A 90 4.04 -5.67 5.90
CA ILE A 90 4.49 -4.79 4.82
C ILE A 90 4.33 -3.32 5.22
N ILE A 91 3.19 -2.95 5.82
CA ILE A 91 2.96 -1.58 6.30
C ILE A 91 3.98 -1.22 7.39
N ARG A 92 4.18 -2.09 8.39
CA ARG A 92 5.14 -1.86 9.47
C ARG A 92 6.57 -1.72 8.95
N LEU A 93 6.97 -2.57 8.01
CA LEU A 93 8.30 -2.51 7.41
C LEU A 93 8.50 -1.24 6.59
N SER A 94 7.48 -0.84 5.82
CA SER A 94 7.51 0.40 5.03
C SER A 94 7.63 1.64 5.93
N ALA A 95 6.91 1.66 7.06
CA ALA A 95 7.02 2.71 8.06
C ALA A 95 8.43 2.74 8.68
N ALA A 96 8.94 1.60 9.16
CA ALA A 96 10.27 1.50 9.74
C ALA A 96 11.38 1.93 8.76
N TYR A 97 11.26 1.58 7.48
CA TYR A 97 12.19 2.02 6.44
C TYR A 97 12.13 3.54 6.22
N SER A 98 10.93 4.12 6.27
CA SER A 98 10.74 5.57 6.14
C SER A 98 11.35 6.32 7.33
N ASP A 99 11.15 5.81 8.54
CA ASP A 99 11.73 6.37 9.76
C ASP A 99 13.26 6.29 9.73
N MET A 100 13.82 5.15 9.31
CA MET A 100 15.27 4.98 9.16
C MET A 100 15.87 5.94 8.13
N LYS A 101 15.17 6.16 7.00
CA LYS A 101 15.59 7.13 5.99
C LYS A 101 15.60 8.55 6.54
N TYR A 102 14.60 8.92 7.35
CA TYR A 102 14.54 10.22 7.99
C TYR A 102 15.68 10.41 9.01
N ILE A 103 15.94 9.41 9.86
CA ILE A 103 17.06 9.41 10.81
C ILE A 103 18.40 9.59 10.08
N ASN A 104 18.63 8.85 9.01
CA ASN A 104 19.87 8.94 8.25
C ASN A 104 20.01 10.33 7.59
N LYS A 105 18.92 10.87 7.03
CA LYS A 105 18.91 12.24 6.49
C LYS A 105 19.27 13.28 7.58
N SER A 106 18.68 13.17 8.77
CA SER A 106 18.96 14.05 9.91
C SER A 106 20.41 13.92 10.40
N LEU A 107 20.98 12.71 10.43
CA LEU A 107 22.39 12.50 10.80
C LEU A 107 23.35 13.10 9.76
N VAL A 108 23.03 12.97 8.47
CA VAL A 108 23.81 13.60 7.39
C VAL A 108 23.74 15.13 7.49
N GLU A 109 22.56 15.70 7.74
CA GLU A 109 22.40 17.13 7.99
C GLU A 109 23.21 17.59 9.21
N PHE A 110 23.16 16.84 10.32
CA PHE A 110 23.93 17.14 11.54
C PHE A 110 25.45 17.05 11.32
N THR A 111 25.93 16.04 10.60
CA THR A 111 27.37 15.87 10.31
C THR A 111 27.91 16.89 9.30
N LEU A 112 27.07 17.37 8.38
CA LEU A 112 27.40 18.52 7.54
C LEU A 112 27.53 19.78 8.38
N ASP A 113 26.60 20.03 9.30
CA ASP A 113 26.63 21.20 10.18
C ASP A 113 27.85 21.20 11.13
N CYS A 114 28.24 20.02 11.63
CA CYS A 114 29.48 19.87 12.41
C CYS A 114 30.76 20.08 11.58
N ARG A 115 30.78 19.69 10.30
CA ARG A 115 31.96 19.82 9.42
C ARG A 115 32.32 21.25 9.03
N PHE A 116 31.44 22.23 9.27
CA PHE A 116 31.69 23.64 8.96
C PHE A 116 31.96 24.52 10.20
N LYS A 117 32.06 23.94 11.41
CA LYS A 117 32.35 24.71 12.64
C LYS A 117 33.81 24.65 13.12
N ASP A 118 34.67 23.88 12.45
CA ASP A 118 36.10 23.77 12.77
C ASP A 118 37.01 24.42 11.71
N TYR A 119 36.67 25.63 11.24
CA TYR A 119 37.59 26.51 10.49
C TYR A 119 37.35 27.99 10.82
#